data_AF-A0A8J4SLR1-F1
#
_entry.id   AF-A0A8J4SLR1-F1
#
_cell.length_a   1.000
_cell.length_b   1.000
_cell.length_c   1.000
_cell.angle_alpha   90.00
_cell.angle_beta   90.00
_cell.angle_gamma   90.00
#
_symmetry.space_group_name_H-M   'P 1'
#
loop_
_entity.id
_entity.type
_entity.pdbx_description
1 polymer ?
#
loop_
_entity_poly.entity_id
_entity_poly.type
_entity_poly.pdbx_seq_one_letter_code
_entity_poly.pdbx_strand_id
1 'polypeptide(L)'
;MSARHKLQKHTRSEDFFIVVVRFLEDDSSETIEVPEDATGKWLFEEVCRRQDVMEEREYFGLRYLEHEMRSPPTKQWVDLTRGIFVQLKSESLFSHN
;
A
#
# COMPACT_ATOMS: atom_id res chain seq x y z
N MET A 1 -1.79 34.95 37.07
CA MET A 1 -2.56 33.83 36.50
C MET A 1 -2.86 34.12 35.04
N SER A 2 -2.27 33.38 34.10
CA SER A 2 -2.83 33.23 32.74
C SER A 2 -2.12 32.06 32.06
N ALA A 3 -2.72 30.88 32.15
CA ALA A 3 -2.28 29.70 31.45
C ALA A 3 -2.70 29.85 29.98
N ARG A 4 -1.71 30.02 29.09
CA ARG A 4 -1.92 29.86 27.65
C ARG A 4 -2.18 28.37 27.40
N HIS A 5 -3.45 28.02 27.27
CA HIS A 5 -3.85 26.74 26.71
C HIS A 5 -3.26 26.63 25.30
N LYS A 6 -2.23 25.78 25.16
CA LYS A 6 -1.84 25.29 23.85
C LYS A 6 -3.05 24.52 23.33
N LEU A 7 -3.70 25.07 22.31
CA LEU A 7 -4.67 24.34 21.51
C LEU A 7 -3.87 23.22 20.82
N GLN A 8 -3.83 22.06 21.47
CA GLN A 8 -3.35 20.83 20.89
C GLN A 8 -4.34 20.52 19.78
N LYS A 9 -4.01 20.93 18.56
CA LYS A 9 -4.70 20.49 17.36
C LYS A 9 -4.58 18.98 17.39
N HIS A 10 -5.69 18.30 17.72
CA HIS A 10 -5.86 16.90 17.39
C HIS A 10 -5.73 16.78 15.87
N THR A 11 -4.52 16.56 15.39
CA THR A 11 -4.27 16.07 14.04
C THR A 11 -4.92 14.70 13.99
N ARG A 12 -5.91 14.56 13.10
CA ARG A 12 -6.60 13.32 12.80
C ARG A 12 -5.54 12.22 12.65
N SER A 13 -5.62 11.22 13.51
CA SER A 13 -4.74 10.06 13.52
C SER A 13 -4.98 9.23 12.24
N GLU A 14 -3.94 9.14 11.41
CA GLU A 14 -3.71 8.20 10.30
C GLU A 14 -4.70 8.22 9.12
N ASP A 15 -4.51 9.15 8.17
CA ASP A 15 -5.15 9.10 6.83
C ASP A 15 -4.32 8.26 5.82
N PHE A 16 -3.36 7.46 6.31
CA PHE A 16 -2.47 6.64 5.49
C PHE A 16 -2.19 5.29 6.18
N PHE A 17 -1.82 4.30 5.38
CA PHE A 17 -1.39 2.98 5.82
C PHE A 17 -0.03 2.62 5.22
N ILE A 18 0.69 1.71 5.87
CA ILE A 18 2.04 1.33 5.45
C ILE A 18 1.98 0.11 4.53
N VAL A 19 2.63 0.20 3.37
CA VAL A 19 2.84 -0.92 2.45
C VAL A 19 4.34 -1.19 2.33
N VAL A 20 4.71 -2.46 2.43
CA VAL A 20 6.07 -2.93 2.15
C VAL A 20 6.09 -3.60 0.79
N VAL A 21 6.82 -2.99 -0.15
CA VAL A 21 6.99 -3.51 -1.52
C VAL A 21 8.33 -4.21 -1.61
N ARG A 22 8.35 -5.45 -2.09
CA ARG A 22 9.59 -6.22 -2.31
C ARG A 22 9.95 -6.26 -3.80
N PHE A 23 11.19 -5.93 -4.11
CA PHE A 23 11.73 -5.88 -5.48
C PHE A 23 12.26 -7.23 -5.95
N LEU A 24 12.42 -7.36 -7.27
CA LEU A 24 12.78 -8.62 -7.93
C LEU A 24 14.28 -8.90 -7.90
N GLU A 25 15.12 -7.86 -7.98
CA GLU A 25 16.56 -8.03 -8.25
C GLU A 25 17.35 -8.46 -7.00
N ASP A 26 17.05 -7.88 -5.83
CA ASP A 26 17.92 -8.01 -4.64
C ASP A 26 17.19 -8.44 -3.36
N ASP A 27 15.94 -8.91 -3.43
CA ASP A 27 15.07 -9.13 -2.25
C ASP A 27 14.93 -7.85 -1.37
N SER A 28 15.37 -6.71 -1.89
CA SER A 28 15.26 -5.40 -1.27
C SER A 28 13.79 -5.04 -1.13
N SER A 29 13.47 -4.31 -0.06
CA SER A 29 12.11 -3.89 0.19
C SER A 29 12.06 -2.42 0.57
N GLU A 30 10.99 -1.77 0.14
CA GLU A 30 10.75 -0.38 0.41
C GLU A 30 9.44 -0.21 1.15
N THR A 31 9.45 0.69 2.13
CA THR A 31 8.28 1.04 2.92
C THR A 31 7.68 2.33 2.36
N ILE A 32 6.39 2.27 2.04
CA ILE A 32 5.65 3.37 1.43
C ILE A 32 4.44 3.70 2.31
N GLU A 33 4.31 4.98 2.65
CA GLU A 33 3.12 5.55 3.28
C GLU A 33 2.07 5.80 2.20
N VAL A 34 0.99 5.04 2.23
CA VAL A 34 -0.04 5.05 1.20
C VAL A 34 -1.30 5.71 1.75
N PRO A 35 -1.81 6.79 1.15
CA PRO A 35 -3.08 7.39 1.55
C PRO A 35 -4.22 6.36 1.53
N GLU A 36 -5.17 6.42 2.47
CA GLU A 36 -6.29 5.46 2.53
C GLU A 36 -7.16 5.46 1.26
N ASP A 37 -7.26 6.61 0.58
CA ASP A 37 -8.02 6.80 -0.65
C ASP A 37 -7.19 6.52 -1.93
N ALA A 38 -5.93 6.11 -1.78
CA ALA A 38 -5.05 5.82 -2.90
C ALA A 38 -5.55 4.60 -3.71
N THR A 39 -5.32 4.67 -5.01
CA THR A 39 -5.57 3.56 -5.95
C THR A 39 -4.31 2.72 -6.13
N GLY A 40 -4.47 1.52 -6.70
CA GLY A 40 -3.32 0.70 -7.10
C GLY A 40 -2.36 1.45 -8.05
N LYS A 41 -2.91 2.32 -8.91
CA LYS A 41 -2.11 3.19 -9.79
C LYS A 41 -1.20 4.13 -9.00
N TRP A 42 -1.73 4.77 -7.96
CA TRP A 42 -0.95 5.70 -7.15
C TRP A 42 0.25 4.99 -6.50
N LEU A 43 0.02 3.82 -5.90
CA LEU A 43 1.09 3.03 -5.29
C LEU A 43 2.13 2.61 -6.34
N PHE A 44 1.68 2.17 -7.51
CA PHE A 44 2.57 1.75 -8.59
C PHE A 44 3.45 2.89 -9.11
N GLU A 45 2.85 4.04 -9.40
CA GLU A 45 3.59 5.22 -9.87
C GLU A 45 4.57 5.72 -8.80
N GLU A 46 4.19 5.67 -7.52
CA GLU A 46 5.08 6.06 -6.42
C GLU A 46 6.30 5.12 -6.31
N VAL A 47 6.10 3.79 -6.45
CA VAL A 47 7.20 2.82 -6.51
C VAL A 47 8.12 3.11 -7.70
N CYS A 48 7.57 3.23 -8.90
CA CYS A 48 8.36 3.48 -10.12
C CYS A 48 9.13 4.80 -10.03
N ARG A 49 8.55 5.85 -9.41
CA ARG A 49 9.20 7.13 -9.19
C ARG A 49 10.39 7.03 -8.24
N ARG A 50 10.31 6.21 -7.19
CA ARG A 50 11.39 6.03 -6.22
C ARG A 50 12.52 5.13 -6.73
N GLN A 51 12.18 4.18 -7.59
CA GLN A 51 13.14 3.30 -8.26
C GLN A 51 13.73 3.92 -9.54
N ASP A 52 13.29 5.13 -9.92
CA ASP A 52 13.72 5.84 -11.13
C ASP A 52 13.46 5.05 -12.44
N VAL A 53 12.36 4.28 -12.50
CA VAL A 53 11.95 3.43 -13.64
C VAL A 53 10.60 3.86 -14.23
N MET A 54 10.30 5.16 -14.16
CA MET A 54 9.02 5.70 -14.63
C MET A 54 8.82 5.58 -16.14
N GLU A 55 9.90 5.55 -16.92
CA GLU A 55 9.86 5.40 -18.38
C GLU A 55 9.52 3.96 -18.78
N GLU A 56 10.06 2.97 -18.06
CA GLU A 56 9.80 1.55 -18.29
C GLU A 56 8.59 1.01 -17.50
N ARG A 57 7.79 1.86 -16.86
CA ARG A 57 6.65 1.43 -16.02
C ARG A 57 5.65 0.52 -16.73
N GLU A 58 5.56 0.57 -18.07
CA GLU A 58 4.69 -0.33 -18.83
C GLU A 58 5.13 -1.81 -18.80
N TYR A 59 6.39 -2.07 -18.46
CA TYR A 59 6.95 -3.41 -18.33
C TYR A 59 6.82 -3.98 -16.91
N PHE A 60 6.38 -3.17 -15.95
CA PHE A 60 6.30 -3.53 -14.54
C PHE A 60 4.85 -3.59 -14.05
N GLY A 61 4.66 -4.30 -12.95
CA GLY A 61 3.40 -4.34 -12.22
C GLY A 61 3.62 -4.75 -10.78
N LEU A 62 2.66 -4.41 -9.92
CA LEU A 62 2.67 -4.84 -8.52
C LEU A 62 1.79 -6.07 -8.35
N ARG A 63 2.27 -7.00 -7.52
CA ARG A 63 1.51 -8.17 -7.09
C ARG A 63 1.55 -8.27 -5.57
N TYR A 64 0.49 -8.81 -5.00
CA TYR A 64 0.42 -9.15 -3.59
C TYR A 64 0.15 -10.66 -3.44
N LEU A 65 0.45 -11.19 -2.26
CA LEU A 65 0.12 -12.56 -1.89
C LEU A 65 -1.28 -12.55 -1.27
N GLU A 66 -2.20 -13.22 -1.93
CA GLU A 66 -3.53 -13.52 -1.41
C GLU A 66 -3.43 -14.83 -0.60
N HIS A 67 -3.91 -14.78 0.63
CA HIS A 67 -3.96 -15.90 1.59
C HIS A 67 -2.64 -16.65 1.87
N GLU A 68 -1.97 -16.32 2.98
CA GLU A 68 -0.88 -17.15 3.56
C GLU A 68 -1.39 -18.53 4.04
N MET A 69 -2.70 -18.68 4.28
CA MET A 69 -3.33 -19.91 4.77
C MET A 69 -3.75 -20.90 3.68
N ARG A 70 -3.80 -20.50 2.39
CA ARG A 70 -4.04 -21.43 1.28
C ARG A 70 -2.70 -21.90 0.76
N SER A 71 -2.44 -23.20 0.78
CA SER A 71 -1.27 -23.80 0.12
C SER A 71 -1.66 -24.25 -1.29
N PRO A 72 -1.06 -23.70 -2.38
CA PRO A 72 -0.07 -22.61 -2.42
C PRO A 72 -0.71 -21.20 -2.39
N PRO A 73 -0.01 -20.19 -1.82
CA PRO A 73 -0.51 -18.81 -1.79
C PRO A 73 -0.68 -18.28 -3.21
N THR A 74 -1.83 -17.68 -3.50
CA THR A 74 -2.11 -17.13 -4.82
C THR A 74 -1.45 -15.76 -4.95
N LYS A 75 -0.75 -15.55 -6.07
CA LYS A 75 -0.17 -14.24 -6.40
C LYS A 75 -1.20 -13.49 -7.23
N GLN A 76 -1.74 -12.41 -6.69
CA GLN A 76 -2.70 -11.57 -7.39
C GLN A 76 -2.06 -10.25 -7.81
N TRP A 77 -2.32 -9.83 -9.04
CA TRP A 77 -1.90 -8.53 -9.52
C TRP A 77 -2.74 -7.43 -8.88
N VAL A 78 -2.10 -6.32 -8.53
CA VAL A 78 -2.77 -5.11 -8.07
C VAL A 78 -3.57 -4.52 -9.23
N ASP A 79 -4.87 -4.31 -9.00
CA ASP A 79 -5.72 -3.55 -9.90
C ASP A 79 -5.42 -2.06 -9.74
N LEU A 80 -4.89 -1.45 -10.80
CA LEU A 80 -4.50 -0.04 -10.80
C LEU A 80 -5.70 0.91 -10.69
N THR A 81 -6.91 0.45 -11.05
CA THR A 81 -8.12 1.28 -11.08
C THR A 81 -8.88 1.30 -9.75
N ARG A 82 -8.62 0.32 -8.88
CA ARG A 82 -9.32 0.14 -7.60
C ARG A 82 -8.51 0.71 -6.45
N GLY A 83 -9.20 1.08 -5.37
CA GLY A 83 -8.57 1.47 -4.11
C GLY A 83 -7.65 0.36 -3.60
N ILE A 84 -6.39 0.69 -3.33
CA ILE A 84 -5.39 -0.31 -2.91
C ILE A 84 -5.69 -0.83 -1.50
N PHE A 85 -6.22 0.02 -0.63
CA PHE A 85 -6.62 -0.34 0.72
C PHE A 85 -7.65 -1.49 0.72
N VAL A 86 -8.67 -1.42 -0.13
CA VAL A 86 -9.70 -2.46 -0.22
C VAL A 86 -9.13 -3.75 -0.79
N GLN A 87 -8.17 -3.68 -1.73
CA GLN A 87 -7.54 -4.87 -2.30
C GLN A 87 -6.69 -5.62 -1.28
N LEU A 88 -5.94 -4.89 -0.45
CA LEU A 88 -5.09 -5.46 0.59
C LEU A 88 -5.89 -5.85 1.85
N LYS A 89 -7.01 -5.16 2.14
CA LYS A 89 -7.85 -5.38 3.34
C LYS A 89 -9.02 -6.35 3.11
N SER A 90 -9.49 -6.55 1.89
CA SER A 90 -10.52 -7.56 1.55
C SER A 90 -10.06 -8.98 1.95
N GLU A 91 -8.76 -9.17 2.18
CA GLU A 91 -8.15 -10.38 2.74
C GLU A 91 -8.52 -10.65 4.21
N SER A 92 -9.00 -9.66 4.98
CA SER A 92 -9.20 -9.80 6.44
C SER A 92 -10.61 -10.23 6.85
N LEU A 93 -11.63 -10.14 5.99
CA LEU A 93 -13.04 -10.17 6.42
C LEU A 93 -13.95 -11.21 5.74
N PHE A 94 -13.47 -12.02 4.80
CA PHE A 94 -14.29 -13.03 4.11
C PHE A 94 -13.91 -14.49 4.40
N SER A 95 -13.59 -14.82 5.65
CA SER A 95 -13.64 -16.19 6.15
C SER A 95 -15.07 -16.54 6.59
N HIS A 96 -15.90 -17.06 5.68
CA HIS A 96 -17.11 -17.80 6.05
C HIS A 96 -16.78 -19.29 6.19
N ASN A 97 -17.23 -19.87 7.32
CA ASN A 97 -17.19 -21.29 7.66
C ASN A 97 -17.83 -22.18 6.60
#